data_AF-A0AAE5A9W0-F1
#
_entry.id   AF-A0AAE5A9W0-F1
#
_cell.length_a   1.000
_cell.length_b   1.000
_cell.length_c   1.000
_cell.angle_alpha   90.00
_cell.angle_beta   90.00
_cell.angle_gamma   90.00
#
_symmetry.space_group_name_H-M   'P 1'
#
loop_
_entity.id
_entity.type
_entity.pdbx_description
1 polymer ?
#
loop_
_entity_poly.entity_id
_entity_poly.type
_entity_poly.pdbx_seq_one_letter_code
_entity_poly.pdbx_strand_id
1 'polypeptide(L)' 'MSRREYDESDVRVRPGRGTRPRTKTRPEHLSAESAMVVSVDRGRWGCV' A
#
# COMPACT_ATOMS: atom_id res chain seq x y z
N MET A 1 0.78 -43.98 -11.75
CA MET A 1 0.66 -42.55 -12.07
C MET A 1 1.94 -41.86 -11.62
N SER A 2 2.70 -41.29 -12.56
CA SER A 2 3.95 -40.60 -12.25
C SER A 2 3.65 -39.33 -11.44
N ARG A 3 4.40 -39.13 -10.36
CA ARG A 3 4.33 -37.94 -9.50
C ARG A 3 4.94 -36.80 -10.32
N ARG A 4 4.16 -35.75 -10.61
CA ARG A 4 4.67 -34.58 -11.32
C ARG A 4 5.91 -34.04 -10.59
N GLU A 5 7.02 -33.95 -11.31
CA GLU A 5 8.22 -33.26 -10.84
C GLU A 5 7.98 -31.76 -11.02
N TYR A 6 8.18 -31.00 -9.94
CA TYR A 6 8.06 -29.55 -9.98
C TYR A 6 9.25 -28.97 -10.74
N ASP A 7 8.98 -28.01 -11.63
CA ASP A 7 10.03 -27.28 -12.36
C ASP A 7 10.05 -25.78 -11.99
N GLU A 8 11.03 -25.04 -12.51
CA GLU A 8 11.22 -23.61 -12.22
C GLU A 8 10.02 -22.74 -12.63
N SER A 9 9.15 -23.23 -13.52
CA SER A 9 7.93 -22.55 -13.95
C SER A 9 6.77 -22.68 -12.93
N ASP A 10 6.86 -23.62 -11.99
CA ASP A 10 5.89 -23.77 -10.89
C ASP A 10 6.03 -22.70 -9.79
N VAL A 11 7.10 -21.91 -9.84
CA VAL A 11 7.34 -20.82 -8.87
C VAL A 11 6.39 -19.65 -9.15
N ARG A 12 5.22 -19.68 -8.51
CA ARG A 12 4.32 -18.52 -8.49
C ARG A 12 4.85 -17.44 -7.56
N VAL A 13 5.67 -16.52 -8.10
CA VAL A 13 6.09 -15.32 -7.38
C VAL A 13 4.87 -14.42 -7.21
N ARG A 14 4.38 -14.27 -5.98
CA ARG A 14 3.34 -13.28 -5.70
C ARG A 14 3.91 -11.90 -6.06
N PRO A 15 3.25 -11.11 -6.92
CA PRO A 15 3.64 -9.73 -7.10
C PRO A 15 3.65 -9.04 -5.73
N GLY A 16 4.73 -8.31 -5.44
CA GLY A 16 4.88 -7.59 -4.19
C GLY A 16 3.68 -6.66 -3.96
N ARG A 17 3.32 -6.40 -2.70
CA ARG A 17 2.20 -5.52 -2.36
C ARG A 17 2.47 -4.13 -2.96
N GLY A 18 1.71 -3.74 -3.98
CA GLY A 18 1.83 -2.43 -4.61
C GLY A 18 1.55 -1.33 -3.59
N THR A 19 2.59 -0.72 -3.04
CA THR A 19 2.44 0.44 -2.16
C THR A 19 2.24 1.68 -3.03
N ARG A 20 1.17 2.44 -2.79
CA ARG A 20 0.95 3.72 -3.48
C ARG A 20 2.23 4.57 -3.38
N PRO A 21 2.73 5.16 -4.48
CA PRO A 21 3.89 6.05 -4.42
C PRO A 21 3.67 7.20 -3.44
N ARG A 22 4.73 7.67 -2.79
CA ARG A 22 4.67 8.93 -2.03
C ARG A 22 4.42 10.07 -3.02
N THR A 23 3.23 10.64 -3.01
CA THR A 23 2.95 11.89 -3.73
C THR A 23 3.76 13.00 -3.06
N LYS A 24 4.46 13.83 -3.86
CA LYS A 24 5.20 15.01 -3.34
C LYS A 24 4.24 16.14 -2.93
N THR A 25 3.11 16.25 -3.61
CA THR A 25 2.01 17.15 -3.27
C THR A 25 1.29 16.65 -2.02
N ARG A 26 1.27 17.47 -0.97
CA ARG A 26 0.48 17.23 0.24
C ARG A 26 -0.85 18.00 0.14
N PRO A 27 -1.96 17.46 0.66
CA PRO A 27 -3.20 18.22 0.79
C PRO A 27 -3.02 19.38 1.77
N GLU A 28 -3.64 20.52 1.46
CA GLU A 28 -3.47 21.78 2.22
C GLU A 28 -4.43 21.90 3.41
N HIS A 29 -5.50 21.11 3.45
CA HIS A 29 -6.48 21.08 4.55
C HIS A 29 -7.10 22.45 4.89
N LEU A 30 -7.29 23.32 3.89
CA LEU A 30 -7.73 24.71 4.07
C LEU A 30 -9.08 24.88 4.81
N SER A 31 -9.95 23.89 4.74
CA SER A 31 -11.28 23.89 5.37
C SER A 31 -11.42 22.78 6.42
N ALA A 32 -10.32 22.30 7.00
CA ALA A 32 -10.37 21.22 7.98
C ALA A 32 -10.84 21.73 9.36
N GLU A 33 -11.77 21.02 9.97
CA GLU A 33 -12.17 21.22 11.35
C GLU A 33 -11.17 20.55 12.32
N SER A 34 -11.27 20.88 13.61
CA SER A 34 -10.41 20.33 14.66
C SER A 34 -10.70 18.83 14.82
N ALA A 35 -9.66 18.00 14.68
CA ALA A 35 -9.78 16.54 14.74
C ALA A 35 -8.48 15.91 15.26
N MET A 36 -8.53 14.68 15.76
CA MET A 36 -7.33 13.98 16.24
C MET A 36 -6.71 13.14 15.13
N VAL A 37 -5.40 13.31 14.90
CA VAL A 37 -4.66 12.51 13.91
C VAL A 37 -4.44 11.10 14.45
N VAL A 38 -5.04 10.11 13.78
CA VAL A 38 -4.93 8.68 14.15
C VAL A 38 -3.93 7.93 13.29
N SER A 39 -3.62 8.44 12.09
CA SER A 39 -2.65 7.79 11.20
C SER A 39 -1.98 8.78 10.26
N VAL A 40 -0.73 8.47 9.92
CA VAL A 40 0.06 9.21 8.92
C VAL A 40 0.45 8.26 7.80
N ASP A 41 -0.20 8.38 6.65
CA ASP A 41 0.23 7.75 5.41
C ASP A 41 1.07 8.73 4.58
N ARG A 42 1.73 8.22 3.55
CA ARG A 42 2.54 8.86 2.49
C ARG A 42 2.09 10.26 2.00
N GLY A 43 2.10 11.27 2.89
CA GLY A 43 1.60 12.63 2.64
C GLY A 43 0.13 12.88 3.02
N ARG A 44 -0.55 11.95 3.69
CA ARG A 44 -1.97 12.07 4.09
C ARG A 44 -2.16 11.76 5.58
N TRP A 45 -2.96 12.57 6.25
CA TRP A 45 -3.36 12.34 7.64
C TRP A 45 -4.77 11.73 7.67
N GLY A 46 -4.93 10.65 8.42
CA GLY A 46 -6.25 10.17 8.82
C GLY A 46 -6.61 10.83 10.14
N CYS A 47 -7.76 11.50 10.19
CA CYS A 47 -8.26 12.18 11.38
C CYS A 47 -9.64 11.60 11.76
N VAL A 48 -9.97 11.65 13.06
CA VAL A 48 -11.30 11.33 13.63
C VAL A 48 -11.83 12.49 14.44
#